data_AF-A0A372BVL4-F1
#
_entry.id   AF-A0A372BVL4-F1
#
_cell.length_a   1.000
_cell.length_b   1.000
_cell.length_c   1.000
_cell.angle_alpha   90.00
_cell.angle_beta   90.00
_cell.angle_gamma   90.00
#
_symmetry.space_group_name_H-M   'P 1'
#
loop_
_entity.id
_entity.type
_entity.pdbx_description
1 polymer ?
#
loop_
_entity_poly.entity_id
_entity_poly.type
_entity_poly.pdbx_seq_one_letter_code
_entity_poly.pdbx_strand_id
1 'polypeptide(L)'
;MNLARSIFGFGPFLLVTVLVALLAATDSRARPPHGQHAWPPPTEYHRLEHPQHRLAYWYANESMRQAQEAREMVCGFAGQRWTLDWEVHYRWALRAAPRRVYQRVEERDRHLTTCRSRKLRDYQRQPYRRDPDGYGRG
;
A
#
# COMPACT_ATOMS: atom_id res chain seq x y z
N MET A 1 -17.17 28.19 66.69
CA MET A 1 -15.81 28.62 66.31
C MET A 1 -15.46 27.88 65.03
N ASN A 2 -15.44 28.62 63.90
CA ASN A 2 -15.26 28.09 62.55
C ASN A 2 -13.77 27.93 62.23
N LEU A 3 -13.36 26.77 61.73
CA LEU A 3 -12.06 26.60 61.07
C LEU A 3 -12.32 26.14 59.63
N ALA A 4 -12.36 27.12 58.72
CA ALA A 4 -12.32 26.91 57.29
C ALA A 4 -10.89 26.48 56.88
N ARG A 5 -10.76 25.32 56.23
CA ARG A 5 -9.50 24.88 55.62
C ARG A 5 -9.44 25.39 54.19
N SER A 6 -8.32 26.06 53.91
CA SER A 6 -7.93 26.63 52.61
C SER A 6 -7.92 25.57 51.51
N ILE A 7 -8.62 25.86 50.42
CA ILE A 7 -8.45 25.20 49.13
C ILE A 7 -7.27 25.91 48.46
N PHE A 8 -6.13 25.24 48.37
CA PHE A 8 -4.98 25.72 47.60
C PHE A 8 -5.37 25.82 46.13
N GLY A 9 -5.28 27.04 45.59
CA GLY A 9 -5.45 27.32 44.18
C GLY A 9 -4.35 26.65 43.37
N PHE A 10 -4.72 25.60 42.65
CA PHE A 10 -3.95 25.08 41.53
C PHE A 10 -3.98 26.13 40.41
N GLY A 11 -3.00 27.03 40.45
CA GLY A 11 -2.89 28.17 39.55
C GLY A 11 -2.78 27.82 38.06
N PRO A 12 -2.83 28.84 37.18
CA PRO A 12 -2.82 28.69 35.72
C PRO A 12 -1.62 27.91 35.15
N PHE A 13 -0.60 27.65 35.98
CA PHE A 13 0.55 26.82 35.64
C PHE A 13 0.19 25.39 35.25
N LEU A 14 -0.79 24.75 35.90
CA LEU A 14 -1.21 23.40 35.50
C LEU A 14 -1.85 23.38 34.11
N LEU A 15 -2.65 24.40 33.81
CA LEU A 15 -3.30 24.56 32.51
C LEU A 15 -2.26 24.85 31.40
N VAL A 16 -1.24 25.67 31.69
CA VAL A 16 -0.13 25.93 30.77
C VAL A 16 0.71 24.67 30.53
N THR A 17 0.99 23.86 31.55
CA THR A 17 1.75 22.60 31.36
C THR A 17 0.99 21.57 30.51
N VAL A 18 -0.34 21.48 30.66
CA VAL A 18 -1.18 20.62 29.82
C VAL A 18 -1.22 21.13 28.37
N LEU A 19 -1.28 22.44 28.17
CA LEU A 19 -1.24 23.05 26.83
C LEU A 19 0.11 22.85 26.11
N VAL A 20 1.23 22.98 26.84
CA VAL A 20 2.58 22.72 26.28
C VAL A 20 2.75 21.24 25.94
N ALA A 21 2.24 20.32 26.77
CA ALA A 21 2.30 18.88 26.48
C ALA A 21 1.45 18.48 25.26
N LEU A 22 0.28 19.11 25.06
CA LEU A 22 -0.56 18.88 23.89
C LEU A 22 0.04 19.45 22.59
N LEU A 23 0.82 20.54 22.67
CA LEU A 23 1.54 21.09 21.51
C LEU A 23 2.79 20.26 21.14
N ALA A 24 3.45 19.63 22.11
CA ALA A 24 4.61 18.76 21.89
C ALA A 24 4.23 17.36 21.34
N ALA A 25 2.95 16.99 21.35
CA ALA A 25 2.45 15.77 20.69
C ALA A 25 2.32 15.91 19.17
N THR A 26 2.84 17.00 18.59
CA THR A 26 2.89 17.14 17.14
C THR A 26 4.17 16.52 16.59
N ASP A 27 3.93 15.54 15.73
CA ASP A 27 4.82 15.11 14.66
C ASP A 27 5.84 13.99 14.93
N SER A 28 5.35 12.88 15.48
CA SER A 28 5.91 11.57 15.11
C SER A 28 5.33 11.11 13.77
N ARG A 29 5.42 11.91 12.70
CA ARG A 29 5.23 11.39 11.35
C ARG A 29 6.40 10.45 11.10
N ALA A 30 6.14 9.16 11.29
CA ALA A 30 6.99 8.11 10.75
C ALA A 30 7.34 8.51 9.31
N ARG A 31 8.64 8.63 9.03
CA ARG A 31 9.13 8.93 7.69
C ARG A 31 8.50 7.89 6.77
N PRO A 32 7.73 8.30 5.75
CA PRO A 32 7.15 7.33 4.87
C PRO A 32 8.23 6.49 4.22
N PRO A 33 7.97 5.20 3.96
CA PRO A 33 8.84 4.47 3.06
C PRO A 33 8.97 5.29 1.78
N HIS A 34 10.20 5.48 1.30
CA HIS A 34 10.49 6.17 0.05
C HIS A 34 9.50 5.68 -1.03
N GLY A 35 8.59 6.57 -1.48
CA GLY A 35 7.40 6.20 -2.27
C GLY A 35 6.15 7.08 -2.09
N GLN A 36 6.24 8.22 -1.38
CA GLN A 36 5.08 9.06 -1.02
C GLN A 36 4.67 10.11 -2.05
N HIS A 37 4.88 9.86 -3.34
CA HIS A 37 4.05 10.51 -4.36
C HIS A 37 2.81 9.63 -4.51
N ALA A 38 1.62 10.20 -4.30
CA ALA A 38 0.37 9.46 -4.51
C ALA A 38 0.46 8.73 -5.86
N TRP A 39 0.34 7.40 -5.85
CA TRP A 39 0.32 6.60 -7.06
C TRP A 39 -1.14 6.44 -7.51
N PRO A 40 -1.45 6.61 -8.81
CA PRO A 40 -0.56 7.10 -9.87
C PRO A 40 -0.19 8.57 -9.68
N PRO A 41 1.05 9.00 -10.03
CA PRO A 41 1.43 10.40 -9.91
C PRO A 41 0.46 11.26 -10.73
N PRO A 42 0.04 12.43 -10.21
CA PRO A 42 -0.85 13.32 -10.97
C PRO A 42 -0.12 13.78 -12.23
N THR A 43 -0.58 13.31 -13.38
CA THR A 43 -0.10 13.78 -14.68
C THR A 43 -1.25 14.33 -15.49
N GLU A 44 -1.02 15.47 -16.13
CA GLU A 44 -1.73 15.79 -17.36
C GLU A 44 -1.27 14.81 -18.44
N TYR A 45 -1.94 13.67 -18.56
CA TYR A 45 -1.62 12.62 -19.52
C TYR A 45 -1.57 13.14 -20.98
N HIS A 46 -2.28 14.24 -21.26
CA HIS A 46 -2.23 14.97 -22.53
C HIS A 46 -0.89 15.65 -22.83
N ARG A 47 -0.07 15.95 -21.82
CA ARG A 47 1.21 16.67 -21.98
C ARG A 47 2.40 15.75 -22.31
N LEU A 48 2.22 14.43 -22.26
CA LEU A 48 3.25 13.48 -22.68
C LEU A 48 3.30 13.41 -24.21
N GLU A 49 4.05 14.30 -24.84
CA GLU A 49 4.11 14.43 -26.31
C GLU A 49 4.71 13.19 -26.98
N HIS A 50 5.73 12.59 -26.36
CA HIS A 50 6.46 11.47 -26.97
C HIS A 50 5.80 10.10 -26.69
N PRO A 51 5.58 9.24 -27.73
CA PRO A 51 4.97 7.92 -27.57
C PRO A 51 5.63 7.03 -26.52
N GLN A 52 6.96 7.05 -26.44
CA GLN A 52 7.71 6.28 -25.43
C GLN A 52 7.37 6.68 -23.99
N HIS A 53 7.15 7.98 -23.73
CA HIS A 53 6.81 8.47 -22.40
C HIS A 53 5.40 8.05 -22.00
N ARG A 54 4.43 8.10 -22.94
CA ARG A 54 3.07 7.57 -22.71
C ARG A 54 3.09 6.09 -22.39
N LEU A 55 3.86 5.31 -23.17
CA LEU A 55 4.01 3.87 -22.93
C LEU A 55 4.67 3.58 -21.57
N ALA A 56 5.72 4.32 -21.21
CA ALA A 56 6.40 4.16 -19.94
C ALA A 56 5.51 4.52 -18.75
N TYR A 57 4.71 5.57 -18.88
CA TYR A 57 3.73 5.99 -17.87
C TYR A 57 2.67 4.89 -17.64
N TRP A 58 2.09 4.38 -18.73
CA TRP A 58 1.14 3.27 -18.68
C TRP A 58 1.77 2.03 -18.02
N TYR A 59 2.95 1.63 -18.46
CA TYR A 59 3.64 0.46 -17.92
C TYR A 59 3.91 0.59 -16.42
N ALA A 60 4.35 1.77 -15.97
CA ALA A 60 4.67 2.01 -14.58
C ALA A 60 3.42 1.90 -13.69
N ASN A 61 2.28 2.43 -14.17
CA ASN A 61 1.00 2.24 -13.48
C ASN A 61 0.58 0.78 -13.45
N GLU A 62 0.59 0.11 -14.59
CA GLU A 62 0.18 -1.30 -14.66
C GLU A 62 1.07 -2.20 -13.78
N SER A 63 2.37 -1.93 -13.77
CA SER A 63 3.33 -2.65 -12.93
C SER A 63 3.07 -2.42 -11.44
N MET A 64 2.77 -1.19 -11.01
CA MET A 64 2.39 -0.89 -9.63
C MET A 64 1.11 -1.62 -9.22
N ARG A 65 0.07 -1.60 -10.06
CA ARG A 65 -1.19 -2.32 -9.84
C ARG A 65 -0.95 -3.82 -9.63
N GLN A 66 -0.21 -4.45 -10.54
CA GLN A 66 0.11 -5.87 -10.49
C GLN A 66 1.02 -6.22 -9.28
N ALA A 67 1.95 -5.32 -8.90
CA ALA A 67 2.81 -5.52 -7.72
C ALA A 67 2.03 -5.42 -6.42
N GLN A 68 1.06 -4.50 -6.35
CA GLN A 68 0.15 -4.39 -5.22
C GLN A 68 -0.73 -5.64 -5.10
N GLU A 69 -1.35 -6.10 -6.19
CA GLU A 69 -2.14 -7.34 -6.23
C GLU A 69 -1.30 -8.53 -5.72
N ALA A 70 -0.05 -8.67 -6.17
CA ALA A 70 0.85 -9.72 -5.72
C ALA A 70 1.17 -9.63 -4.21
N ARG A 71 1.28 -8.42 -3.66
CA ARG A 71 1.56 -8.20 -2.24
C ARG A 71 0.35 -8.51 -1.37
N GLU A 72 -0.84 -8.06 -1.78
CA GLU A 72 -2.11 -8.33 -1.10
C GLU A 72 -2.42 -9.82 -1.06
N MET A 73 -2.15 -10.53 -2.16
CA MET A 73 -2.30 -11.99 -2.21
C MET A 73 -1.12 -12.75 -1.61
N VAL A 74 -0.09 -12.08 -1.07
CA VAL A 74 1.10 -12.73 -0.48
C VAL A 74 1.70 -13.78 -1.44
N CYS A 75 1.87 -13.40 -2.71
CA CYS A 75 2.39 -14.31 -3.75
C CYS A 75 3.88 -14.62 -3.61
N GLY A 76 4.62 -13.88 -2.78
CA GLY A 76 6.06 -14.07 -2.56
C GLY A 76 6.95 -13.55 -3.69
N PHE A 77 6.42 -12.76 -4.63
CA PHE A 77 7.22 -12.18 -5.69
C PHE A 77 8.12 -11.04 -5.17
N ALA A 78 9.34 -10.94 -5.69
CA ALA A 78 10.36 -10.02 -5.20
C ALA A 78 11.25 -9.43 -6.32
N GLY A 79 12.13 -8.50 -5.93
CA GLY A 79 13.09 -7.82 -6.80
C GLY A 79 12.49 -6.62 -7.57
N GLN A 80 13.33 -5.94 -8.36
CA GLN A 80 12.95 -4.71 -9.09
C GLN A 80 11.72 -4.89 -9.99
N ARG A 81 11.45 -6.11 -10.46
CA ARG A 81 10.24 -6.39 -11.26
C ARG A 81 8.96 -6.25 -10.44
N TRP A 82 8.99 -6.55 -9.14
CA TRP A 82 7.82 -6.58 -8.27
C TRP A 82 7.87 -5.51 -7.16
N THR A 83 8.74 -4.51 -7.32
CA THR A 83 8.80 -3.38 -6.39
C THR A 83 7.54 -2.51 -6.47
N LEU A 84 7.17 -1.90 -5.35
CA LEU A 84 6.16 -0.84 -5.26
C LEU A 84 6.81 0.54 -5.43
N ASP A 85 7.68 0.65 -6.42
CA ASP A 85 8.35 1.88 -6.81
C ASP A 85 8.01 2.17 -8.27
N TRP A 86 7.16 3.18 -8.48
CA TRP A 86 6.68 3.58 -9.80
C TRP A 86 7.82 4.06 -10.70
N GLU A 87 8.78 4.78 -10.13
CA GLU A 87 9.88 5.38 -10.89
C GLU A 87 10.82 4.31 -11.44
N VAL A 88 11.05 3.22 -10.69
CA VAL A 88 11.79 2.05 -11.17
C VAL A 88 11.14 1.47 -12.43
N HIS A 89 9.81 1.31 -12.44
CA HIS A 89 9.10 0.78 -13.60
C HIS A 89 9.13 1.76 -14.78
N TYR A 90 8.92 3.05 -14.52
CA TYR A 90 8.93 4.09 -15.54
C TYR A 90 10.30 4.21 -16.23
N ARG A 91 11.38 4.33 -15.45
CA ARG A 91 12.76 4.41 -15.98
C ARG A 91 13.18 3.16 -16.73
N TRP A 92 12.66 1.98 -16.36
CA TRP A 92 12.88 0.77 -17.15
C TRP A 92 12.18 0.87 -18.51
N ALA A 93 10.89 1.24 -18.52
CA ALA A 93 10.11 1.28 -19.75
C ALA A 93 10.59 2.36 -20.73
N LEU A 94 11.10 3.49 -20.25
CA LEU A 94 11.70 4.52 -21.13
C LEU A 94 12.83 3.97 -22.02
N ARG A 95 13.56 2.94 -21.56
CA ARG A 95 14.70 2.34 -22.28
C ARG A 95 14.34 1.03 -22.98
N ALA A 96 13.15 0.50 -22.75
CA ALA A 96 12.71 -0.76 -23.32
C ALA A 96 12.08 -0.55 -24.71
N ALA A 97 12.34 -1.47 -25.64
CA ALA A 97 11.59 -1.54 -26.89
C ALA A 97 10.09 -1.76 -26.57
N PRO A 98 9.14 -1.13 -27.29
CA PRO A 98 7.72 -1.24 -26.99
C PRO A 98 7.20 -2.68 -26.84
N ARG A 99 7.64 -3.58 -27.72
CA ARG A 99 7.31 -5.02 -27.64
C ARG A 99 7.70 -5.65 -26.30
N ARG A 100 8.86 -5.29 -25.74
CA ARG A 100 9.33 -5.80 -24.43
C ARG A 100 8.45 -5.30 -23.28
N VAL A 101 7.93 -4.09 -23.38
CA VAL A 101 7.01 -3.52 -22.37
C VAL A 101 5.73 -4.34 -22.29
N TYR A 102 5.08 -4.62 -23.42
CA TYR A 102 3.88 -5.46 -23.46
C TYR A 102 4.15 -6.89 -22.98
N GLN A 103 5.26 -7.50 -23.43
CA GLN A 103 5.67 -8.83 -22.96
C GLN A 103 5.84 -8.89 -21.44
N ARG A 104 6.39 -7.85 -20.80
CA ARG A 104 6.50 -7.80 -19.34
C ARG A 104 5.15 -7.79 -18.65
N VAL A 105 4.18 -7.06 -19.16
CA VAL A 105 2.84 -7.02 -18.57
C VAL A 105 2.18 -8.40 -18.65
N GLU A 106 2.26 -9.06 -19.81
CA GLU A 106 1.74 -10.42 -19.98
C GLU A 106 2.43 -11.45 -19.07
N GLU A 107 3.76 -11.38 -18.94
CA GLU A 107 4.52 -12.23 -18.01
C GLU A 107 4.00 -12.09 -16.57
N ARG A 108 3.70 -10.85 -16.15
CA ARG A 108 3.19 -10.54 -14.82
C ARG A 108 1.77 -11.05 -14.63
N ASP A 109 0.91 -10.94 -15.64
CA ASP A 109 -0.45 -11.49 -15.61
C ASP A 109 -0.45 -13.01 -15.48
N ARG A 110 0.47 -13.70 -16.16
CA ARG A 110 0.63 -15.16 -16.01
C ARG A 110 1.08 -15.53 -14.59
N HIS A 111 2.00 -14.77 -14.01
CA HIS A 111 2.44 -14.98 -12.62
C HIS A 111 1.28 -14.77 -11.63
N LEU A 112 0.51 -13.68 -11.78
CA LEU A 112 -0.64 -13.38 -10.93
C LEU A 112 -1.74 -14.42 -11.06
N THR A 113 -2.05 -14.86 -12.28
CA THR A 113 -3.02 -15.93 -12.52
C THR A 113 -2.63 -17.22 -11.81
N THR A 114 -1.36 -17.61 -11.91
CA THR A 114 -0.82 -18.78 -11.19
C THR A 114 -0.96 -18.63 -9.67
N CYS A 115 -0.68 -17.44 -9.14
CA CYS A 115 -0.84 -17.15 -7.71
C CYS A 115 -2.31 -17.23 -7.28
N ARG A 116 -3.23 -16.61 -8.03
CA ARG A 116 -4.69 -16.67 -7.79
C ARG A 116 -5.18 -18.11 -7.73
N SER A 117 -4.79 -18.95 -8.69
CA SER A 117 -5.17 -20.37 -8.69
C SER A 117 -4.64 -21.14 -7.48
N ARG A 118 -3.42 -20.83 -6.99
CA ARG A 118 -2.89 -21.43 -5.75
C ARG A 118 -3.73 -21.02 -4.55
N LYS A 119 -4.02 -19.73 -4.38
CA LYS A 119 -4.84 -19.23 -3.27
C LYS A 119 -6.25 -19.81 -3.26
N LEU A 120 -6.88 -19.97 -4.42
CA LEU A 120 -8.19 -20.62 -4.53
C LEU A 120 -8.14 -22.09 -4.06
N ARG A 121 -7.10 -22.84 -4.45
CA ARG A 121 -6.92 -24.22 -3.96
C ARG A 121 -6.67 -24.27 -2.46
N ASP A 122 -5.86 -23.35 -1.92
CA ASP A 122 -5.58 -23.28 -0.49
C ASP A 122 -6.86 -22.98 0.31
N TYR A 123 -7.70 -22.06 -0.17
CA TYR A 123 -9.02 -21.78 0.41
C TYR A 123 -9.95 -23.01 0.38
N GLN A 124 -9.96 -23.75 -0.73
CA GLN A 124 -10.77 -24.97 -0.86
C GLN A 124 -10.28 -26.13 0.02
N ARG A 125 -8.98 -26.18 0.33
CA ARG A 125 -8.37 -27.26 1.12
C ARG A 125 -8.53 -27.07 2.64
N GLN A 126 -8.92 -25.88 3.11
CA GLN A 126 -9.05 -25.64 4.55
C GLN A 126 -10.03 -26.63 5.21
N PRO A 127 -9.60 -27.35 6.28
CA PRO A 127 -10.32 -28.50 6.84
C PRO A 127 -11.59 -28.14 7.63
N TYR A 128 -11.87 -26.86 7.82
CA TYR A 128 -13.11 -26.35 8.40
C TYR A 128 -14.04 -25.82 7.29
N ARG A 129 -14.50 -26.69 6.40
CA ARG A 129 -15.87 -26.48 5.91
C ARG A 129 -16.76 -26.77 7.12
N ARG A 130 -17.17 -25.71 7.80
CA ARG A 130 -18.31 -25.75 8.72
C ARG A 130 -19.48 -26.22 7.85
N ASP A 131 -19.79 -27.51 7.94
CA ASP A 131 -20.99 -28.06 7.33
C ASP A 131 -22.14 -27.20 7.86
N PRO A 132 -22.82 -26.39 7.04
CA PRO A 132 -23.93 -25.57 7.52
C PRO A 132 -25.09 -26.45 8.00
N ASP A 133 -25.16 -27.66 7.44
CA ASP A 133 -26.33 -28.50 7.53
C ASP A 133 -26.29 -29.48 8.69
N GLY A 134 -25.15 -29.70 9.36
CA GLY A 134 -25.06 -30.36 10.68
C GLY A 134 -25.76 -31.72 10.87
N TYR A 135 -26.34 -32.32 9.83
CA TYR A 135 -27.04 -33.61 9.88
C TYR A 135 -26.04 -34.74 9.55
N GLY A 136 -25.01 -34.83 10.39
CA GLY A 136 -24.12 -35.99 10.42
C GLY A 136 -24.83 -37.17 11.08
N ARG A 137 -25.47 -37.98 10.26
CA ARG A 137 -25.91 -39.35 10.57
C ARG A 137 -24.66 -40.23 10.73
N GLY A 138 -24.51 -40.90 11.86
CA GLY A 138 -23.44 -41.86 12.14
C GLY A 138 -23.48 -42.35 13.57
#